data_AF-A0A7S3X5S0-F1
#
_entry.id   AF-A0A7S3X5S0-F1
#
_cell.length_a   1.000
_cell.length_b   1.000
_cell.length_c   1.000
_cell.angle_alpha   90.00
_cell.angle_beta   90.00
_cell.angle_gamma   90.00
#
_symmetry.space_group_name_H-M   'P 1'
#
loop_
_entity.id
_entity.type
_entity.pdbx_description
1 polymer ?
#
loop_
_entity_poly.entity_id
_entity_poly.type
_entity_poly.pdbx_seq_one_letter_code
_entity_poly.pdbx_strand_id
1 'polypeptide(L)'
;EKNALEGINKLKEAIDKMNLEIEKAEQGYELNRAAELKYKDLPELRRQLEEAQNAQDSLRSSPGGDGGLTRTTVGEEDIAAVVSQWTGVPLKKMLRSEAQKILELGDRLRARVAGQEEAIEAVAEAI
;
A
#
# COMPACT_ATOMS: atom_id res chain seq x y z
N GLU A 1 -11.46 17.34 5.61
CA GLU A 1 -10.45 16.47 4.97
C GLU A 1 -11.01 15.14 4.46
N LYS A 2 -11.72 14.35 5.29
CA LYS A 2 -12.37 13.09 4.83
C LYS A 2 -13.28 13.26 3.59
N ASN A 3 -14.07 14.34 3.52
CA ASN A 3 -14.92 14.62 2.35
C ASN A 3 -14.13 14.89 1.06
N ALA A 4 -12.93 15.47 1.14
CA ALA A 4 -12.09 15.72 -0.03
C ALA A 4 -11.49 14.40 -0.57
N LEU A 5 -11.08 13.52 0.35
CA LEU A 5 -10.60 12.17 0.03
C LEU A 5 -11.71 11.30 -0.58
N GLU A 6 -12.93 11.34 -0.03
CA GLU A 6 -14.07 10.65 -0.62
C GLU A 6 -14.41 11.17 -2.02
N GLY A 7 -14.27 12.48 -2.26
CA GLY A 7 -14.44 13.07 -3.58
C GLY A 7 -13.44 12.52 -4.61
N ILE A 8 -12.17 12.42 -4.24
CA ILE A 8 -11.11 11.87 -5.11
C ILE A 8 -11.34 10.39 -5.38
N ASN A 9 -11.76 9.62 -4.38
CA ASN A 9 -12.07 8.20 -4.57
C ASN A 9 -13.27 8.01 -5.51
N LYS A 10 -14.33 8.81 -5.36
CA LYS A 10 -15.48 8.81 -6.28
C LYS A 10 -15.08 9.18 -7.71
N LEU A 11 -14.18 10.15 -7.89
CA LEU A 11 -13.66 10.51 -9.22
C LEU A 11 -12.84 9.38 -9.84
N LYS A 12 -12.00 8.69 -9.04
CA LYS A 12 -11.27 7.49 -9.50
C LYS A 12 -12.23 6.37 -9.91
N GLU A 13 -13.21 6.06 -9.07
CA GLU A 13 -14.23 5.06 -9.40
C GLU A 13 -15.02 5.42 -10.68
N ALA A 14 -15.33 6.70 -10.87
CA ALA A 14 -15.99 7.18 -12.08
C ALA A 14 -15.12 6.97 -13.32
N ILE A 15 -13.81 7.27 -13.24
CA ILE A 15 -12.86 7.02 -14.33
C ILE A 15 -12.75 5.52 -14.64
N ASP A 16 -12.68 4.67 -13.62
CA ASP A 16 -12.59 3.22 -13.82
C ASP A 16 -13.87 2.65 -14.46
N LYS A 17 -15.05 3.12 -14.03
CA LYS A 17 -16.32 2.79 -14.70
C LYS A 17 -16.33 3.25 -16.15
N MET A 18 -15.84 4.46 -16.41
CA MET A 18 -15.76 5.02 -17.76
C MET A 18 -14.85 4.21 -18.67
N ASN A 19 -13.67 3.79 -18.17
CA ASN A 19 -12.74 2.94 -18.91
C ASN A 19 -13.40 1.60 -19.27
N LEU A 20 -14.17 1.03 -18.35
CA LEU A 20 -14.90 -0.21 -18.57
C LEU A 20 -16.07 -0.04 -19.56
N GLU A 21 -16.72 1.11 -19.57
CA GLU A 21 -17.73 1.45 -20.59
C GLU A 21 -17.11 1.66 -21.98
N ILE A 22 -15.94 2.30 -22.07
CA ILE A 22 -15.18 2.43 -23.31
C ILE A 22 -14.81 1.05 -23.85
N GLU A 23 -14.27 0.17 -23.01
CA GLU A 23 -13.90 -1.20 -23.41
C GLU A 23 -15.12 -1.98 -23.91
N LYS A 24 -16.27 -1.87 -23.22
CA LYS A 24 -17.53 -2.47 -23.67
C LYS A 24 -18.02 -1.90 -25.00
N ALA A 25 -17.93 -0.60 -25.21
CA ALA A 25 -18.33 0.05 -26.46
C ALA A 25 -17.40 -0.34 -27.61
N GLU A 26 -16.10 -0.45 -27.37
CA GLU A 26 -15.11 -0.95 -28.33
C GLU A 26 -15.39 -2.43 -28.71
N GLN A 27 -15.69 -3.29 -27.73
CA GLN A 27 -16.09 -4.68 -27.98
C GLN A 27 -17.43 -4.81 -28.73
N GLY A 28 -18.37 -3.89 -28.46
CA GLY A 28 -19.69 -3.85 -29.12
C GLY A 28 -19.69 -3.22 -30.51
N TYR A 29 -18.54 -2.81 -31.05
CA TYR A 29 -18.40 -2.05 -32.30
C TYR A 29 -19.13 -0.68 -32.30
N GLU A 30 -19.46 -0.12 -31.13
CA GLU A 30 -20.04 1.21 -30.96
C GLU A 30 -18.94 2.30 -30.94
N LEU A 31 -18.25 2.45 -32.08
CA LEU A 31 -17.06 3.31 -32.20
C LEU A 31 -17.34 4.79 -31.96
N ASN A 32 -18.53 5.28 -32.31
CA ASN A 32 -18.92 6.68 -32.07
C ASN A 32 -19.00 6.99 -30.57
N ARG A 33 -19.64 6.10 -29.81
CA ARG A 33 -19.81 6.25 -28.37
C ARG A 33 -18.48 6.07 -27.63
N ALA A 34 -17.66 5.11 -28.05
CA ALA A 34 -16.30 4.95 -27.52
C ALA A 34 -15.45 6.20 -27.75
N ALA A 35 -15.54 6.83 -28.93
CA ALA A 35 -14.80 8.05 -29.24
C ALA A 35 -15.26 9.24 -28.38
N GLU A 36 -16.57 9.43 -28.19
CA GLU A 36 -17.10 10.49 -27.31
C GLU A 36 -16.61 10.32 -25.87
N LEU A 37 -16.75 9.11 -25.30
CA LEU A 37 -16.31 8.81 -23.93
C LEU A 37 -14.79 9.01 -23.77
N LYS A 38 -13.99 8.60 -24.76
CA LYS A 38 -12.52 8.64 -24.73
C LYS A 38 -11.94 10.03 -24.91
N TYR A 39 -12.54 10.87 -25.76
CA TYR A 39 -11.98 12.17 -26.13
C TYR A 39 -12.67 13.38 -25.50
N LYS A 40 -13.89 13.21 -24.96
CA LYS A 40 -14.62 14.31 -24.32
C LYS A 40 -14.69 14.13 -22.82
N ASP A 41 -15.29 13.03 -22.38
CA ASP A 41 -15.71 12.90 -20.99
C ASP A 41 -14.59 12.35 -20.08
N LEU A 42 -13.77 11.40 -20.56
CA LEU A 42 -12.62 10.87 -19.81
C LEU A 42 -11.54 11.94 -19.51
N PRO A 43 -11.16 12.82 -20.47
CA PRO A 43 -10.26 13.93 -20.17
C PRO A 43 -10.82 14.92 -19.14
N GLU A 44 -12.12 15.18 -19.17
CA GLU A 44 -12.77 16.08 -18.21
C GLU A 44 -12.67 15.53 -16.78
N LEU A 45 -12.99 14.24 -16.59
CA LEU A 45 -12.88 13.57 -15.29
C LEU A 45 -11.43 13.50 -14.79
N ARG A 46 -10.46 13.26 -15.69
CA ARG A 46 -9.03 13.29 -15.34
C ARG A 46 -8.58 14.67 -14.88
N ARG A 47 -9.03 15.73 -15.55
CA ARG A 47 -8.74 17.12 -15.18
C ARG A 47 -9.31 17.45 -13.80
N GLN A 48 -10.56 17.05 -13.53
CA GLN A 48 -11.19 17.24 -12.22
C GLN A 48 -10.45 16.48 -11.11
N LEU A 49 -9.97 15.27 -11.40
CA LEU A 49 -9.17 14.48 -10.46
C LEU A 49 -7.83 15.16 -10.15
N GLU A 50 -7.15 15.69 -11.16
CA GLU A 50 -5.88 16.39 -11.01
C GLU A 50 -6.05 17.69 -10.22
N GLU A 51 -7.11 18.46 -10.49
CA GLU A 51 -7.48 19.64 -9.70
C GLU A 51 -7.75 19.30 -8.23
N ALA A 52 -8.51 18.22 -7.97
CA ALA A 52 -8.81 17.77 -6.61
C ALA A 52 -7.56 17.28 -5.86
N GLN A 53 -6.64 16.60 -6.56
CA GLN A 53 -5.35 16.18 -5.99
C GLN A 53 -4.44 17.37 -5.67
N ASN A 54 -4.31 18.33 -6.58
CA ASN A 54 -3.54 19.55 -6.35
C ASN A 54 -4.10 20.41 -5.19
N ALA A 55 -5.44 20.47 -5.07
CA ALA A 55 -6.10 21.11 -3.93
C ALA A 55 -5.79 20.39 -2.60
N GLN A 56 -5.71 19.05 -2.62
CA GLN A 56 -5.35 18.27 -1.44
C GLN A 56 -3.88 18.45 -1.04
N ASP A 57 -2.96 18.47 -2.00
CA ASP A 57 -1.52 18.61 -1.73
C ASP A 57 -1.17 20.02 -1.21
N SER A 58 -1.87 21.06 -1.70
CA SER A 58 -1.76 22.41 -1.15
C SER A 58 -2.30 22.52 0.27
N LEU A 59 -3.41 21.83 0.60
CA LEU A 59 -3.93 21.71 1.97
C LEU A 59 -2.97 20.95 2.91
N ARG A 60 -2.33 19.88 2.42
CA ARG A 60 -1.31 19.10 3.15
C ARG A 60 -0.05 19.89 3.48
N SER A 61 0.25 20.93 2.69
CA SER A 61 1.45 21.76 2.86
C SER A 61 1.28 22.88 3.89
N SER A 62 0.10 23.03 4.51
CA SER A 62 -0.16 24.05 5.52
C SER A 62 0.29 23.60 6.93
N PRO A 63 1.21 24.32 7.60
CA PRO A 63 1.88 23.87 8.82
C PRO A 63 1.05 24.16 10.09
N GLY A 64 -0.19 23.67 10.17
CA GLY A 64 -1.08 23.97 11.30
C GLY A 64 -2.20 22.98 11.61
N GLY A 65 -2.24 21.81 10.97
CA GLY A 65 -3.27 20.79 11.24
C GLY A 65 -2.85 19.80 12.31
N ASP A 66 -3.11 20.13 13.57
CA ASP A 66 -3.05 19.21 14.70
C ASP A 66 -4.17 18.16 14.54
N GLY A 67 -3.81 16.86 14.52
CA GLY A 67 -4.77 15.75 14.57
C GLY A 67 -4.62 14.68 13.49
N GLY A 68 -3.76 13.69 13.74
CA GLY A 68 -3.95 12.33 13.23
C GLY A 68 -3.93 12.18 11.71
N LEU A 69 -2.74 12.34 11.13
CA LEU A 69 -2.44 12.16 9.71
C LEU A 69 -2.89 10.76 9.24
N THR A 70 -4.07 10.65 8.62
CA THR A 70 -4.50 9.42 7.94
C THR A 70 -3.59 9.21 6.73
N ARG A 71 -2.52 8.45 6.95
CA ARG A 71 -1.61 7.98 5.92
C ARG A 71 -2.40 7.03 5.02
N THR A 72 -2.76 7.50 3.84
CA THR A 72 -3.48 6.72 2.82
C THR A 72 -2.62 5.66 2.14
N THR A 73 -1.32 5.64 2.44
CA THR A 73 -0.39 4.61 1.95
C THR A 73 -0.17 3.59 3.04
N VAL A 74 -0.51 2.34 2.73
CA VAL A 74 -0.20 1.19 3.59
C VAL A 74 1.32 1.00 3.62
N GLY A 75 1.93 1.20 4.78
CA GLY A 75 3.35 0.95 5.02
C GLY A 75 3.63 -0.46 5.51
N GLU A 76 4.92 -0.80 5.63
CA GLU A 76 5.37 -2.07 6.19
C GLU A 76 4.87 -2.28 7.63
N GLU A 77 4.80 -1.18 8.41
CA GLU A 77 4.29 -1.21 9.79
C GLU A 77 2.80 -1.56 9.86
N ASP A 78 1.99 -1.04 8.93
CA ASP A 78 0.54 -1.32 8.86
C ASP A 78 0.29 -2.78 8.52
N ILE A 79 1.03 -3.32 7.54
CA ILE A 79 0.95 -4.74 7.16
C ILE A 79 1.35 -5.61 8.35
N ALA A 80 2.48 -5.30 8.97
CA ALA A 80 2.99 -6.09 10.08
C ALA A 80 2.09 -6.01 11.33
N ALA A 81 1.35 -4.91 11.54
CA ALA A 81 0.33 -4.83 12.60
C ALA A 81 -0.83 -5.81 12.36
N VAL A 82 -1.33 -5.89 11.12
CA VAL A 82 -2.40 -6.85 10.75
C VAL A 82 -1.91 -8.29 10.90
N VAL A 83 -0.72 -8.60 10.37
CA VAL A 83 -0.15 -9.95 10.47
C VAL A 83 0.16 -10.31 11.93
N SER A 84 0.60 -9.35 12.75
CA SER A 84 0.81 -9.56 14.19
C SER A 84 -0.48 -9.93 14.91
N GLN A 85 -1.59 -9.25 14.60
CA GLN A 85 -2.90 -9.56 15.18
C GLN A 85 -3.39 -10.97 14.81
N TRP A 86 -3.11 -11.43 13.60
CA TRP A 86 -3.52 -12.76 13.14
C TRP A 86 -2.62 -13.88 13.63
N THR A 87 -1.30 -13.65 13.67
CA THR A 87 -0.30 -14.68 13.98
C THR A 87 0.13 -14.71 15.45
N GLY A 88 -0.19 -13.66 16.21
CA GLY A 88 0.31 -13.46 17.57
C GLY A 88 1.81 -13.15 17.67
N VAL A 89 2.51 -13.03 16.53
CA VAL A 89 3.94 -12.69 16.50
C VAL A 89 4.10 -11.17 16.70
N PRO A 90 4.86 -10.70 17.70
CA PRO A 90 5.01 -9.27 17.97
C PRO A 90 5.59 -8.49 16.79
N LEU A 91 5.06 -7.29 16.54
CA LEU A 91 5.54 -6.36 15.50
C LEU A 91 7.07 -6.14 15.53
N LYS A 92 7.63 -5.99 16.74
CA LYS A 92 9.08 -5.82 16.95
C LYS A 92 9.92 -7.00 16.43
N LYS A 93 9.36 -8.21 16.39
CA LYS A 93 10.03 -9.40 15.82
C LYS A 93 9.91 -9.45 14.29
N MET A 94 8.86 -8.85 13.73
CA MET A 94 8.59 -8.81 12.28
C MET A 94 9.47 -7.77 11.59
N LEU A 95 9.58 -6.58 12.16
CA LEU A 95 10.38 -5.46 11.62
C LEU A 95 11.90 -5.67 11.71
N ARG A 96 12.36 -6.74 12.37
CA ARG A 96 13.79 -7.05 12.43
C ARG A 96 14.28 -7.56 11.07
N SER A 97 15.39 -7.00 10.58
CA SER A 97 16.04 -7.44 9.34
C SER A 97 16.44 -8.92 9.40
N GLU A 98 16.39 -9.59 8.25
CA GLU A 98 16.78 -10.99 8.12
C GLU A 98 18.24 -11.20 8.50
N ALA A 99 19.14 -10.33 8.05
CA ALA A 99 20.56 -10.34 8.44
C ALA A 99 20.76 -10.31 9.97
N GLN A 100 19.99 -9.49 10.70
CA GLN A 100 20.08 -9.45 12.16
C GLN A 100 19.51 -10.71 12.82
N LYS A 101 18.52 -11.38 12.20
CA LYS A 101 18.01 -12.67 12.69
C LYS A 101 19.05 -13.78 12.54
N ILE A 102 19.75 -13.83 11.41
CA ILE A 102 20.84 -14.79 11.14
C ILE A 102 21.99 -14.56 12.14
N LEU A 103 22.44 -13.31 12.30
CA LEU A 103 23.54 -12.98 13.20
C LEU A 103 23.27 -13.40 14.66
N GLU A 104 22.02 -13.25 15.12
CA GLU A 104 21.62 -13.64 16.48
C GLU A 104 21.12 -15.09 16.59
N LEU A 105 21.12 -15.87 15.49
CA LEU A 105 20.54 -17.22 15.46
C LEU A 105 21.35 -18.18 16.33
N GLY A 106 22.67 -18.19 16.20
CA GLY A 106 23.57 -19.08 16.95
C GLY A 106 23.43 -18.89 18.47
N ASP A 107 23.47 -17.65 18.95
CA ASP A 107 23.32 -17.33 20.37
C ASP A 107 21.94 -17.71 20.91
N ARG A 108 20.89 -17.53 20.09
CA ARG A 108 19.53 -17.97 20.46
C ARG A 108 19.38 -19.48 20.53
N LEU A 109 20.08 -20.23 19.68
CA LEU A 109 20.08 -21.69 19.71
C LEU A 109 20.86 -22.21 20.93
N ARG A 110 22.04 -21.66 21.22
CA ARG A 110 22.81 -21.97 22.44
C ARG A 110 22.02 -21.75 23.72
N ALA A 111 21.21 -20.69 23.79
CA ALA A 111 20.37 -20.42 24.95
C ALA A 111 19.23 -21.44 25.16
N ARG A 112 18.88 -22.23 24.14
CA ARG A 112 17.75 -23.19 24.18
C ARG A 112 18.19 -24.65 24.11
N VAL A 113 19.38 -24.92 23.57
CA VAL A 113 19.92 -26.27 23.36
C VAL A 113 21.11 -26.44 24.30
N ALA A 114 20.99 -27.41 25.22
CA ALA A 114 22.06 -27.73 26.16
C ALA A 114 23.04 -28.73 25.54
N GLY A 115 24.30 -28.31 25.40
CA GLY A 115 25.31 -29.05 24.62
C GLY A 115 25.07 -28.92 23.11
N GLN A 116 25.94 -29.50 22.27
CA GLN A 116 25.89 -29.45 20.80
C GLN A 116 26.41 -28.16 20.13
N GLU A 117 27.49 -27.57 20.62
CA GLU A 117 28.10 -26.36 20.01
C GLU A 117 28.43 -26.55 18.53
N GLU A 118 29.05 -27.68 18.16
CA GLU A 118 29.45 -27.98 16.77
C GLU A 118 28.24 -28.08 15.82
N ALA A 119 27.12 -28.64 16.29
CA ALA A 119 25.89 -28.72 15.48
C ALA A 119 25.20 -27.36 15.34
N ILE A 120 25.25 -26.51 16.38
CA ILE A 120 24.67 -25.16 16.33
C ILE A 120 25.46 -24.27 15.37
N GLU A 121 26.79 -24.36 15.39
CA GLU A 121 27.68 -23.62 14.49
C GLU A 121 27.48 -24.04 13.03
N ALA A 122 27.43 -25.34 12.75
CA ALA A 122 27.18 -25.87 11.40
C ALA A 122 25.83 -25.42 10.83
N VAL A 123 24.77 -25.33 11.66
CA VAL A 123 23.45 -24.86 11.21
C VAL A 123 23.44 -23.34 11.01
N ALA A 124 24.13 -22.57 11.85
CA ALA A 124 24.20 -21.12 11.71
C ALA A 124 25.02 -20.68 10.48
N GLU A 125 26.03 -21.46 10.08
CA GLU A 125 26.84 -21.19 8.87
C GLU A 125 26.14 -21.63 7.57
N ALA A 126 25.28 -22.65 7.64
CA ALA A 126 24.57 -23.19 6.48
C ALA A 126 23.32 -22.39 6.05
N ILE A 127 22.83 -21.47 6.89
CA ILE A 127 21.64 -20.63 6.64
C ILE A 127 22.08 -19.21 6.27
#